data_AF-A0A2J0KJC9-F1
#
_entry.id   AF-A0A2J0KJC9-F1
#
_cell.length_a   1.000
_cell.length_b   1.000
_cell.length_c   1.000
_cell.angle_alpha   90.00
_cell.angle_beta   90.00
_cell.angle_gamma   90.00
#
_symmetry.space_group_name_H-M   'P 1'
#
loop_
_entity.id
_entity.type
_entity.pdbx_description
1 polymer ?
#
loop_
_entity_poly.entity_id
_entity_poly.type
_entity_poly.pdbx_seq_one_letter_code
_entity_poly.pdbx_strand_id
1 'polypeptide(L)'
;MMMTPATISYFLEYSGGKYGDKWDSILVPRLRIIKDGMKFSVLPISFQNDKRMTCVESGNVAIILKRLEQFNNVIPSLVTEWQLLNG
;
A
#
# COMPACT_ATOMS: atom_id res chain seq x y z
N MET A 1 -11.12 1.53 18.96
CA MET A 1 -11.95 1.49 17.74
C MET A 1 -11.94 0.05 17.24
N MET A 2 -13.08 -0.64 17.23
CA MET A 2 -13.16 -2.01 16.69
C MET A 2 -13.17 -1.94 15.16
N MET A 3 -12.20 -2.58 14.50
CA MET A 3 -12.26 -2.79 13.06
C MET A 3 -13.31 -3.86 12.75
N THR A 4 -14.15 -3.62 11.74
CA THR A 4 -15.11 -4.64 11.29
C THR A 4 -14.37 -5.72 10.50
N PRO A 5 -14.89 -6.96 10.43
CA PRO A 5 -14.27 -8.04 9.64
C PRO A 5 -14.03 -7.67 8.17
N ALA A 6 -14.92 -6.87 7.56
CA ALA A 6 -14.76 -6.36 6.20
C ALA A 6 -13.61 -5.35 6.06
N THR A 7 -13.32 -4.56 7.10
CA THR A 7 -12.13 -3.69 7.11
C THR A 7 -10.84 -4.50 7.20
N ILE A 8 -10.86 -5.60 7.96
CA ILE A 8 -9.71 -6.49 8.13
C ILE A 8 -9.33 -7.18 6.81
N SER A 9 -10.30 -7.59 5.98
CA SER A 9 -10.01 -8.24 4.69
C SER A 9 -9.21 -7.36 3.72
N TYR A 10 -9.42 -6.04 3.74
CA TYR A 10 -8.63 -5.09 2.92
C TYR A 10 -7.14 -5.08 3.27
N PHE A 11 -6.79 -5.34 4.53
CA PHE A 11 -5.42 -5.36 5.00
C PHE A 11 -4.80 -6.76 4.98
N LEU A 12 -5.59 -7.84 5.06
CA LEU A 12 -5.06 -9.21 4.99
C LEU A 12 -4.63 -9.63 3.58
N GLU A 13 -5.16 -9.00 2.52
CA GLU A 13 -4.64 -9.17 1.14
C GLU A 13 -3.20 -8.65 0.97
N TYR A 14 -2.68 -7.86 1.92
CA TYR A 14 -1.29 -7.39 1.94
C TYR A 14 -0.28 -8.52 2.18
N SER A 15 -0.59 -9.43 3.12
CA SER A 15 0.27 -10.56 3.47
C SER A 15 0.03 -11.76 2.56
N GLY A 16 0.51 -11.67 1.31
CA GLY A 16 0.53 -12.78 0.35
C GLY A 16 -0.58 -12.80 -0.70
N GLY A 17 -1.36 -11.71 -0.83
CA GLY A 17 -2.38 -11.56 -1.87
C GLY A 17 -1.87 -10.93 -3.17
N LYS A 18 -2.80 -10.51 -4.04
CA LYS A 18 -2.60 -10.01 -5.41
C LYS A 18 -1.57 -8.88 -5.55
N TYR A 19 -1.35 -8.08 -4.50
CA TYR A 19 -0.54 -6.86 -4.56
C TYR A 19 0.81 -6.93 -3.81
N GLY A 20 1.07 -7.99 -3.03
CA GLY A 20 2.38 -8.30 -2.42
C GLY A 20 3.13 -7.12 -1.76
N ASP A 21 4.48 -7.21 -1.74
CA ASP A 21 5.41 -6.18 -1.25
C ASP A 21 5.61 -5.05 -2.29
N LYS A 22 4.52 -4.42 -2.71
CA LYS A 22 4.53 -3.26 -3.63
C LYS A 22 3.64 -2.16 -3.07
N TRP A 23 3.92 -0.90 -3.42
CA TRP A 23 3.21 0.24 -2.82
C TRP A 23 1.74 0.35 -3.21
N ASP A 24 1.35 -0.23 -4.33
CA ASP A 24 -0.05 -0.36 -4.72
C ASP A 24 -0.86 -1.21 -3.75
N SER A 25 -0.25 -2.14 -3.01
CA SER A 25 -0.94 -2.90 -1.95
C SER A 25 -1.38 -2.02 -0.76
N ILE A 26 -0.80 -0.83 -0.61
CA ILE A 26 -1.22 0.16 0.41
C ILE A 26 -2.31 1.10 -0.15
N LEU A 27 -2.24 1.42 -1.44
CA LEU A 27 -3.06 2.47 -2.05
C LEU A 27 -4.35 1.95 -2.68
N VAL A 28 -4.33 0.77 -3.30
CA VAL A 28 -5.50 0.12 -3.91
C VAL A 28 -6.62 -0.13 -2.90
N PRO A 29 -6.37 -0.67 -1.69
CA PRO A 29 -7.43 -0.87 -0.71
C PRO A 29 -8.12 0.44 -0.29
N ARG A 30 -7.39 1.56 -0.29
CA ARG A 30 -7.98 2.88 0.02
C ARG A 30 -9.02 3.30 -1.03
N LEU A 31 -8.76 3.01 -2.32
CA LEU A 31 -9.72 3.29 -3.39
C LEU A 31 -11.01 2.47 -3.20
N ARG A 32 -10.88 1.19 -2.83
CA ARG A 32 -12.04 0.32 -2.55
C ARG A 32 -12.86 0.82 -1.36
N ILE A 33 -12.20 1.19 -0.26
CA ILE A 33 -12.84 1.79 0.92
C ILE A 33 -13.62 3.05 0.55
N ILE A 34 -13.04 3.94 -0.27
CA ILE A 34 -13.72 5.14 -0.76
C ILE A 34 -14.94 4.77 -1.61
N LYS A 35 -14.82 3.80 -2.53
CA LYS A 35 -15.91 3.34 -3.41
C LYS A 35 -17.09 2.76 -2.62
N ASP A 36 -16.82 2.07 -1.51
CA ASP A 36 -17.84 1.48 -0.64
C ASP A 36 -18.47 2.52 0.31
N GLY A 37 -18.11 3.80 0.22
CA GLY A 37 -18.61 4.85 1.12
C GLY A 37 -18.10 4.71 2.56
N MET A 38 -17.08 3.90 2.78
CA MET A 38 -16.47 3.71 4.08
C MET A 38 -15.50 4.84 4.41
N LYS A 39 -15.45 5.23 5.68
CA LYS A 39 -14.53 6.27 6.18
C LYS A 39 -13.26 5.63 6.70
N PHE A 40 -12.11 6.25 6.43
CA PHE A 40 -10.85 5.93 7.09
C PHE A 40 -10.44 7.08 8.01
N SER A 41 -9.66 6.75 9.04
CA SER A 41 -9.07 7.74 9.95
C SER A 41 -7.57 7.74 9.75
N VAL A 42 -6.97 8.92 9.69
CA VAL A 42 -5.51 9.09 9.65
C VAL A 42 -5.04 9.23 11.09
N LEU A 43 -4.26 8.27 11.59
CA LEU A 43 -3.58 8.41 12.89
C LEU A 43 -2.14 8.89 12.66
N PRO A 44 -1.77 10.06 13.19
CA PRO A 44 -0.37 10.43 13.24
C PRO A 44 0.34 9.49 14.22
N ILE A 45 1.35 8.78 13.72
CA ILE A 45 2.26 8.01 14.57
C ILE A 45 3.61 8.75 14.62
N SER A 46 4.21 8.81 15.80
CA SER A 46 5.58 9.26 15.95
C SER A 46 6.52 8.15 15.48
N PHE A 47 6.68 8.05 14.16
CA PHE A 47 7.58 7.07 13.55
C PHE A 47 8.97 7.69 13.35
N GLN A 48 9.99 7.01 13.85
CA GLN A 48 11.38 7.26 13.49
C GLN A 48 11.94 6.03 12.78
N ASN A 49 12.61 6.25 11.66
CA ASN A 49 13.33 5.19 10.97
C ASN A 49 14.48 4.69 11.86
N ASP A 50 14.47 3.40 12.17
CA ASP A 50 15.62 2.75 12.79
C ASP A 50 16.77 2.71 11.79
N LYS A 51 17.90 3.32 12.17
CA LYS A 51 19.10 3.40 11.32
C LYS A 51 19.58 2.02 10.85
N ARG A 52 19.34 0.96 11.62
CA ARG A 52 19.69 -0.43 11.27
C ARG A 52 18.92 -0.90 10.04
N MET A 53 17.67 -0.49 9.89
CA MET A 53 16.83 -0.85 8.73
C MET A 53 17.27 -0.09 7.48
N THR A 54 17.58 1.20 7.61
CA THR A 54 18.03 2.02 6.47
C THR A 54 19.45 1.69 6.03
N CYS A 55 20.29 1.17 6.94
CA CYS A 55 21.68 0.82 6.64
C CYS A 55 21.78 -0.33 5.62
N VAL A 56 20.85 -1.29 5.66
CA VAL A 56 20.82 -2.43 4.72
C VAL A 56 20.40 -1.97 3.32
N GLU A 57 19.61 -0.88 3.24
CA GLU A 57 19.14 -0.30 1.98
C GLU A 57 20.13 0.72 1.37
N SER A 58 20.96 1.35 2.20
CA SER A 58 21.87 2.42 1.80
C SER A 58 23.02 1.90 0.93
N GLY A 59 23.16 2.46 -0.28
CA GLY A 59 24.22 2.07 -1.23
C GLY A 59 23.93 0.80 -2.03
N ASN A 60 22.77 0.16 -1.82
CA ASN A 60 22.37 -1.03 -2.57
C ASN A 60 21.57 -0.66 -3.82
N VAL A 61 22.22 -0.71 -4.98
CA VAL A 61 21.62 -0.38 -6.29
C VAL A 61 20.38 -1.23 -6.59
N ALA A 62 20.38 -2.51 -6.21
CA ALA A 62 19.22 -3.39 -6.45
C ALA A 62 17.98 -2.95 -5.66
N ILE A 63 18.17 -2.43 -4.44
CA ILE A 63 17.08 -1.89 -3.63
C ILE A 63 16.57 -0.57 -4.24
N ILE A 64 17.47 0.31 -4.71
CA ILE A 64 17.08 1.54 -5.41
C ILE A 64 16.25 1.21 -6.66
N LEU A 65 16.71 0.27 -7.48
CA LEU A 65 15.98 -0.18 -8.68
C LEU A 65 14.60 -0.74 -8.30
N LYS A 66 14.50 -1.58 -7.28
CA LYS A 66 13.21 -2.08 -6.77
C LYS A 66 12.28 -0.94 -6.36
N ARG A 67 12.78 0.11 -5.68
CA ARG A 67 11.96 1.27 -5.31
C ARG A 67 11.49 2.05 -6.54
N LEU A 68 12.34 2.26 -7.53
CA LEU A 68 11.97 2.93 -8.79
C LEU A 68 10.90 2.14 -9.56
N GLU A 69 11.02 0.82 -9.62
CA GLU A 69 9.98 -0.05 -10.19
C GLU A 69 8.66 0.05 -9.41
N GLN A 70 8.72 0.07 -8.08
CA GLN A 70 7.53 0.28 -7.24
C GLN A 70 6.88 1.63 -7.56
N PHE A 71 7.65 2.72 -7.66
CA PHE A 71 7.16 4.05 -8.05
C PHE A 71 6.49 4.05 -9.42
N ASN A 72 7.12 3.46 -10.43
CA ASN A 72 6.61 3.43 -11.81
C ASN A 72 5.28 2.66 -11.91
N ASN A 73 5.05 1.70 -11.02
CA ASN A 73 3.83 0.90 -11.01
C ASN A 73 2.67 1.53 -10.23
N VAL A 74 2.90 2.55 -9.40
CA VAL A 74 1.85 3.15 -8.56
C VAL A 74 0.69 3.69 -9.41
N ILE A 75 0.97 4.58 -10.36
CA ILE A 75 -0.09 5.24 -11.14
C ILE A 75 -0.84 4.23 -12.03
N PRO A 76 -0.18 3.35 -12.80
CA PRO A 76 -0.87 2.33 -13.57
C PRO A 76 -1.79 1.44 -12.73
N SER A 77 -1.31 0.94 -11.58
CA SER A 77 -2.12 0.10 -10.69
C SER A 77 -3.37 0.84 -10.19
N LEU A 78 -3.27 2.13 -9.86
CA LEU A 78 -4.42 2.92 -9.41
C LEU A 78 -5.42 3.18 -10.55
N VAL A 79 -4.94 3.46 -11.76
CA VAL A 79 -5.81 3.66 -12.93
C VAL A 79 -6.57 2.37 -13.27
N THR A 80 -5.88 1.23 -13.29
CA THR A 80 -6.50 -0.07 -13.53
C THR A 80 -7.55 -0.39 -12.47
N GLU A 81 -7.25 -0.19 -11.19
CA GLU A 81 -8.22 -0.42 -10.13
C GLU A 81 -9.43 0.53 -10.24
N TRP A 82 -9.19 1.81 -10.55
CA TRP A 82 -10.27 2.76 -10.77
C TRP A 82 -11.20 2.35 -11.90
N GLN A 83 -10.65 1.86 -13.02
CA GLN A 83 -11.44 1.34 -14.14
C GLN A 83 -12.29 0.13 -13.72
N LEU A 84 -11.71 -0.81 -12.95
CA LEU A 84 -12.45 -1.98 -12.45
C LEU A 84 -13.59 -1.61 -11.49
N LEU A 85 -13.45 -0.54 -10.72
CA LEU A 85 -14.45 -0.10 -9.75
C LEU A 85 -15.59 0.73 -10.37
N ASN A 86 -15.39 1.28 -11.57
CA ASN A 86 -16.32 2.23 -12.21
C ASN A 86 -16.79 1.84 -13.62
N GLY A 87 -16.27 0.75 -14.19
CA GLY A 87 -16.79 0.13 -15.42
C GLY A 87 -17.80 -0.95 -15.08
#